data_AF-A0A7W0YPI9-F1
#
_entry.id   AF-A0A7W0YPI9-F1
#
_cell.length_a   1.000
_cell.length_b   1.000
_cell.length_c   1.000
_cell.angle_alpha   90.00
_cell.angle_beta   90.00
_cell.angle_gamma   90.00
#
_symmetry.space_group_name_H-M   'P 1'
#
loop_
_entity.id
_entity.type
_entity.pdbx_description
1 polymer ?
#
loop_
_entity_poly.entity_id
_entity_poly.type
_entity_poly.pdbx_seq_one_letter_code
_entity_poly.pdbx_strand_id
1 'polypeptide(L)' 'MALRAKREGVWLELSYRDMAERVRDLSLGLLELGVRRGDRVAILSENRPEWAIADYACLAARCTDVPIYPT' A
#
# COMPACT_ATOMS: atom_id res chain seq x y z
N MET A 1 -13.34 8.42 7.57
CA MET A 1 -11.86 8.49 7.68
C MET A 1 -11.32 7.07 7.65
N ALA A 2 -10.28 6.79 6.86
CA ALA A 2 -9.72 5.44 6.69
C ALA A 2 -8.42 5.26 7.48
N LEU A 3 -7.45 6.16 7.28
CA LEU A 3 -6.16 6.13 7.95
C LEU A 3 -5.82 7.52 8.48
N ARG A 4 -5.02 7.55 9.55
CA ARG A 4 -4.47 8.78 10.12
C ARG A 4 -3.02 8.54 10.52
N ALA A 5 -2.13 9.46 10.17
CA ALA A 5 -0.72 9.36 10.50
C ALA A 5 -0.13 10.73 10.83
N LYS A 6 0.90 10.74 11.67
CA LYS A 6 1.62 11.96 12.04
C LYS A 6 2.84 12.11 11.13
N ARG A 7 2.96 13.24 10.42
CA ARG A 7 4.13 13.61 9.61
C ARG A 7 4.63 14.96 10.04
N GLU A 8 5.92 15.06 10.34
CA GLU A 8 6.57 16.32 10.73
C GLU A 8 5.81 17.08 11.83
N GLY A 9 5.25 16.35 12.79
CA GLY A 9 4.48 16.94 13.88
C GLY A 9 2.99 17.15 13.59
N VAL A 10 2.54 17.09 12.33
CA VAL A 10 1.17 17.34 11.90
C VAL A 10 0.41 16.03 11.69
N TRP A 11 -0.84 15.96 12.15
CA TRP A 11 -1.72 14.85 11.86
C TRP A 11 -2.34 15.01 10.47
N LEU A 12 -2.09 14.03 9.61
CA LEU A 12 -2.68 13.93 8.29
C LEU A 12 -3.72 12.81 8.28
N GLU A 13 -4.86 13.09 7.66
CA GLU A 13 -5.97 12.16 7.52
C GLU A 13 -6.09 11.75 6.06
N LEU A 14 -6.40 10.47 5.83
CA LEU A 14 -6.68 9.94 4.51
C LEU A 14 -8.14 9.46 4.49
N SER A 15 -8.91 9.96 3.52
CA SER A 15 -10.27 9.48 3.33
C SER A 15 -10.27 8.09 2.69
N TYR A 16 -11.40 7.38 2.79
CA TYR A 16 -11.56 6.10 2.09
C TYR A 16 -11.45 6.25 0.57
N ARG A 17 -11.92 7.39 0.03
CA ARG A 17 -11.85 7.69 -1.40
C ARG A 17 -10.39 7.80 -1.83
N ASP A 18 -9.61 8.64 -1.14
CA ASP A 18 -8.19 8.86 -1.49
C ASP A 18 -7.38 7.56 -1.33
N MET A 19 -7.70 6.76 -0.30
CA MET A 19 -7.06 5.46 -0.10
C MET A 19 -7.38 4.50 -1.25
N ALA A 20 -8.65 4.39 -1.65
CA ALA A 20 -9.07 3.50 -2.74
C ALA A 20 -8.46 3.92 -4.09
N GLU A 21 -8.38 5.22 -4.38
CA GLU A 21 -7.70 5.74 -5.57
C GLU A 21 -6.22 5.35 -5.58
N ARG A 22 -5.50 5.58 -4.48
CA ARG A 22 -4.08 5.20 -4.37
C ARG A 22 -3.85 3.69 -4.48
N VAL A 23 -4.72 2.87 -3.89
CA VAL A 23 -4.67 1.40 -3.99
C VAL A 23 -4.84 0.97 -5.44
N ARG A 24 -5.81 1.56 -6.16
CA ARG A 24 -6.06 1.27 -7.57
C ARG A 24 -4.85 1.61 -8.42
N ASP A 25 -4.32 2.83 -8.28
CA ASP A 25 -3.20 3.31 -9.08
C ASP A 25 -1.94 2.48 -8.84
N LEU A 26 -1.64 2.14 -7.58
CA LEU A 26 -0.52 1.29 -7.24
C LEU A 26 -0.69 -0.14 -7.77
N SER A 27 -1.89 -0.71 -7.68
CA SER A 27 -2.17 -2.04 -8.24
C SER A 27 -1.94 -2.09 -9.75
N LEU A 28 -2.37 -1.05 -10.48
CA LEU A 28 -2.10 -0.94 -11.92
C LEU A 28 -0.60 -0.79 -12.21
N GLY A 29 0.12 0.01 -11.42
CA GLY A 29 1.57 0.18 -11.54
C GLY A 29 2.33 -1.14 -11.31
N LEU A 30 1.92 -1.96 -10.34
CA LEU A 30 2.51 -3.29 -10.12
C LEU A 30 2.34 -4.18 -11.37
N LEU A 31 1.15 -4.20 -11.97
CA LEU A 31 0.90 -4.96 -13.21
C LEU A 31 1.75 -4.44 -14.37
N GLU A 32 1.90 -3.12 -14.50
CA GLU A 32 2.74 -2.48 -15.53
C GLU A 32 4.23 -2.84 -15.35
N LEU A 33 4.70 -2.92 -14.10
CA LEU A 33 6.06 -3.38 -13.75
C LEU A 33 6.26 -4.90 -13.96
N GLY A 34 5.24 -5.61 -14.42
CA GLY A 34 5.31 -7.02 -14.77
C GLY A 34 5.00 -7.97 -13.62
N VAL A 35 4.50 -7.48 -12.47
CA VAL A 35 4.00 -8.35 -11.40
C VAL A 35 2.82 -9.14 -11.92
N ARG A 36 2.86 -10.45 -11.71
CA ARG A 36 1.83 -11.38 -12.15
C ARG A 36 1.08 -11.96 -10.97
N ARG A 37 -0.05 -12.58 -11.30
CA ARG A 37 -0.82 -13.42 -10.38
C ARG A 37 0.09 -14.40 -9.65
N GLY A 38 0.03 -14.39 -8.32
CA GLY A 38 0.76 -15.32 -7.47
C GLY A 38 2.24 -14.99 -7.27
N ASP A 39 2.74 -13.91 -7.88
CA ASP A 39 4.07 -13.40 -7.55
C ASP A 39 4.09 -12.92 -6.08
N ARG A 40 5.30 -12.85 -5.52
CA ARG A 40 5.53 -12.36 -4.17
C ARG A 40 6.08 -10.95 -4.22
N VAL A 41 5.47 -10.03 -3.48
CA VAL A 41 5.89 -8.62 -3.40
C VAL A 41 6.29 -8.31 -1.97
N ALA A 42 7.57 -8.04 -1.74
CA ALA A 42 8.05 -7.66 -0.42
C ALA A 42 7.69 -6.20 -0.10
N ILE A 43 7.13 -5.96 1.09
CA ILE A 43 6.81 -4.64 1.60
C ILE A 43 7.68 -4.37 2.83
N LEU A 44 8.70 -3.52 2.67
CA LEU A 44 9.53 -3.03 3.77
C LEU A 44 9.17 -1.57 4.05
N SER A 45 8.51 -1.32 5.17
CA SER A 45 8.10 0.03 5.57
C SER A 45 7.92 0.12 7.08
N GLU A 46 8.16 1.31 7.62
CA GLU A 46 7.72 1.68 8.97
C GLU A 46 6.18 1.80 9.04
N ASN A 47 5.63 2.05 10.23
CA ASN A 47 4.20 2.28 10.44
C ASN A 47 3.74 3.61 9.80
N ARG A 48 3.33 3.55 8.53
CA ARG A 48 2.81 4.67 7.74
C ARG A 48 1.67 4.22 6.83
N PRO A 49 0.79 5.13 6.39
CA PRO A 49 -0.38 4.79 5.56
C PRO A 49 -0.03 4.04 4.26
N GLU A 50 1.13 4.32 3.68
CA GLU A 50 1.62 3.65 2.47
C GLU A 50 1.74 2.14 2.63
N TRP A 51 2.02 1.64 3.84
CA TRP A 51 2.10 0.21 4.07
C TRP A 51 0.75 -0.47 3.80
N ALA A 52 -0.34 0.08 4.35
CA ALA A 52 -1.68 -0.45 4.12
C ALA A 52 -2.12 -0.27 2.65
N ILE A 53 -1.75 0.84 2.02
CA ILE A 53 -2.03 1.06 0.59
C ILE A 53 -1.32 0.00 -0.27
N ALA A 54 -0.06 -0.31 0.03
CA ALA A 54 0.72 -1.32 -0.69
C ALA A 54 0.17 -2.73 -0.49
N ASP A 55 -0.22 -3.08 0.74
CA ASP A 55 -0.88 -4.34 1.07
C ASP A 55 -2.16 -4.55 0.25
N TYR A 56 -3.10 -3.60 0.30
CA TYR A 56 -4.33 -3.68 -0.50
C TYR A 56 -4.08 -3.66 -2.01
N ALA A 57 -3.05 -2.95 -2.48
CA ALA A 57 -2.69 -2.95 -3.90
C ALA A 57 -2.18 -4.32 -4.36
N CYS A 58 -1.43 -5.03 -3.51
CA CYS A 58 -0.98 -6.39 -3.77
C CYS A 58 -2.17 -7.36 -3.87
N LEU A 59 -3.10 -7.28 -2.91
CA LEU A 59 -4.34 -8.06 -2.94
C LEU A 59 -5.16 -7.78 -4.22
N ALA A 60 -5.29 -6.51 -4.61
CA ALA A 60 -5.97 -6.10 -5.84
C ALA A 60 -5.27 -6.61 -7.12
N ALA A 61 -3.94 -6.60 -7.13
CA ALA A 61 -3.14 -7.17 -8.23
C ALA A 61 -3.14 -8.71 -8.24
N ARG A 62 -3.71 -9.35 -7.19
CA ARG A 62 -3.76 -10.80 -6.98
C ARG A 62 -2.36 -11.42 -6.87
N CYS A 63 -1.43 -10.69 -6.27
CA CYS A 63 -0.14 -11.19 -5.81
C CYS A 63 -0.18 -11.38 -4.28
N THR A 64 0.86 -12.02 -3.74
CA THR A 64 1.02 -12.25 -2.30
C THR A 64 1.99 -11.21 -1.75
N ASP A 65 1.53 -10.36 -0.85
CA ASP A 65 2.42 -9.47 -0.11
C ASP A 65 3.28 -10.28 0.88
N VAL A 66 4.51 -9.81 1.10
CA VAL A 66 5.45 -10.35 2.08
C VAL A 66 5.89 -9.19 2.96
N PRO A 67 5.20 -8.92 4.08
CA PRO A 67 5.50 -7.79 4.92
C PRO A 67 6.78 -8.04 5.73
N ILE A 68 7.67 -7.07 5.73
CA ILE A 68 8.92 -7.09 6.48
C ILE A 68 8.91 -5.89 7.42
N TYR A 69 8.94 -6.15 8.71
CA TYR A 69 9.08 -5.09 9.71
C TYR A 69 10.55 -4.64 9.74
N PRO A 70 10.83 -3.34 9.56
CA PRO A 70 12.17 -2.83 9.82
C PRO A 70 12.48 -2.97 11.31
N THR A 71 13.67 -3.51 11.61
CA THR A 71 14.29 -3.53 12.95
C THR A 71 14.85 -2.17 13.33
#